data_AF-A0A832J7C4-F1
#
_entry.id   AF-A0A832J7C4-F1
#
_cell.length_a   1.000
_cell.length_b   1.000
_cell.length_c   1.000
_cell.angle_alpha   90.00
_cell.angle_beta   90.00
_cell.angle_gamma   90.00
#
_symmetry.space_group_name_H-M   'P 1'
#
loop_
_entity.id
_entity.type
_entity.pdbx_description
1 polymer ?
#
loop_
_entity_poly.entity_id
_entity_poly.type
_entity_poly.pdbx_seq_one_letter_code
_entity_poly.pdbx_strand_id
1 'polypeptide(L)'
;MAYHLMCNNVITKLHYHNITLMARPGITKEQVFETADEIRDEGGIPTITAVRDRLGKKGSYSTYSRYLQEWRDTQNPAPTPPPTPDSVSAIARRLWSEAWRLAAEELETEKQKWEKEKKLLRLELHNLAIELDHCKEALHESEQRERKALEQASKLQGMLDVLQGGKPETPGRKSS
;
A
#
# COMPACT_ATOMS: atom_id res chain seq x y z
N MET A 1 19.20 52.83 -64.98
CA MET A 1 18.39 51.61 -64.79
C MET A 1 18.36 51.30 -63.30
N ALA A 2 17.14 51.17 -62.74
CA ALA A 2 16.80 50.51 -61.47
C ALA A 2 17.37 51.10 -60.17
N TYR A 3 16.62 51.97 -59.48
CA TYR A 3 15.56 51.67 -58.48
C TYR A 3 16.11 51.28 -57.09
N HIS A 4 16.11 52.28 -56.20
CA HIS A 4 15.44 52.25 -54.89
C HIS A 4 15.77 51.09 -53.93
N LEU A 5 16.66 51.34 -52.95
CA LEU A 5 16.69 50.63 -51.66
C LEU A 5 17.45 51.44 -50.59
N MET A 6 16.94 52.64 -50.34
CA MET A 6 17.09 53.33 -49.05
C MET A 6 15.68 53.77 -48.69
N CYS A 7 14.96 52.93 -47.94
CA CYS A 7 13.78 53.25 -47.13
C CYS A 7 13.08 51.95 -46.73
N ASN A 8 13.27 51.49 -45.49
CA ASN A 8 12.19 51.22 -44.54
C ASN A 8 12.68 50.39 -43.35
N ASN A 9 13.58 51.00 -42.57
CA ASN A 9 13.78 50.65 -41.16
C ASN A 9 12.75 51.39 -40.27
N VAL A 10 11.52 51.62 -40.77
CA VAL A 10 10.48 52.42 -40.10
C VAL A 10 9.06 51.81 -40.23
N ILE A 11 8.87 50.67 -40.93
CA ILE A 11 7.53 50.07 -41.13
C ILE A 11 7.50 48.59 -40.69
N THR A 12 7.58 48.36 -39.39
CA THR A 12 6.79 47.31 -38.68
C THR A 12 6.47 47.69 -37.23
N LYS A 13 6.64 48.97 -36.85
CA LYS A 13 6.09 49.57 -35.62
C LYS A 13 4.82 50.34 -35.99
N LEU A 14 3.69 49.65 -36.17
CA LEU A 14 2.30 50.18 -36.12
C LEU A 14 1.35 49.22 -36.84
N HIS A 15 0.87 48.20 -36.12
CA HIS A 15 -0.42 47.50 -36.26
C HIS A 15 -0.39 46.51 -35.08
N TYR A 16 -1.03 46.74 -33.93
CA TYR A 16 -2.47 46.77 -33.74
C TYR A 16 -2.88 47.80 -32.66
N HIS A 17 -3.43 48.91 -33.11
CA HIS A 17 -4.35 49.74 -32.31
C HIS A 17 -5.54 50.06 -33.23
N ASN A 18 -6.57 49.21 -33.20
CA ASN A 18 -7.97 49.55 -33.49
C ASN A 18 -8.83 48.29 -33.60
N ILE A 19 -9.34 47.78 -32.47
CA ILE A 19 -10.72 47.31 -32.39
C ILE A 19 -11.25 47.71 -31.01
N THR A 20 -12.02 48.78 -30.98
CA THR A 20 -12.87 49.15 -29.85
C THR A 20 -13.94 48.07 -29.69
N LEU A 21 -13.72 47.10 -28.80
CA LEU A 21 -14.78 46.25 -28.25
C LEU A 21 -14.75 46.34 -26.73
N MET A 22 -15.85 46.82 -26.16
CA MET A 22 -16.04 47.01 -24.74
C MET A 22 -16.05 45.67 -23.99
N ALA A 23 -14.88 45.30 -23.48
CA ALA A 23 -14.65 44.54 -22.25
C ALA A 23 -13.15 44.71 -21.98
N ARG A 24 -12.71 45.22 -20.82
CA ARG A 24 -11.28 45.32 -20.48
C ARG A 24 -10.64 43.95 -20.75
N PRO A 25 -9.78 43.77 -21.76
CA PRO A 25 -9.21 42.45 -21.99
C PRO A 25 -8.25 42.18 -20.82
N GLY A 26 -8.50 41.07 -20.13
CA GLY A 26 -7.57 40.55 -19.14
C GLY A 26 -6.20 40.28 -19.78
N ILE A 27 -5.18 40.09 -18.93
CA ILE A 27 -3.82 39.82 -19.41
C ILE A 27 -3.79 38.61 -20.37
N THR A 28 -3.19 38.78 -21.55
CA THR A 28 -3.09 37.68 -22.54
C THR A 28 -1.80 36.89 -22.39
N LYS A 29 -1.78 35.68 -22.97
CA LYS A 29 -0.62 34.80 -22.93
C LYS A 29 0.55 35.41 -23.69
N GLU A 30 0.27 35.97 -24.86
CA GLU A 30 1.24 36.57 -25.78
C GLU A 30 1.98 37.73 -25.11
N GLN A 31 1.24 38.59 -24.39
CA GLN A 31 1.81 39.70 -23.63
C GLN A 31 2.78 39.23 -22.54
N VAL A 32 2.44 38.14 -21.84
CA VAL A 32 3.30 37.56 -20.79
C VAL A 32 4.55 36.93 -21.40
N PHE A 33 4.42 36.27 -22.55
CA PHE A 33 5.54 35.62 -23.25
C PHE A 33 6.52 36.66 -23.80
N GLU A 34 6.02 37.67 -24.52
CA GLU A 34 6.83 38.76 -25.08
C GLU A 34 7.58 39.50 -23.96
N THR A 35 6.90 39.84 -22.86
CA THR A 35 7.54 40.49 -21.71
C THR A 35 8.57 39.59 -21.03
N ALA A 36 8.33 38.27 -20.96
CA ALA A 36 9.27 37.32 -20.39
C ALA A 36 10.52 37.14 -21.26
N ASP A 37 10.34 37.15 -22.58
CA ASP A 37 11.44 37.13 -23.56
C ASP A 37 12.27 38.42 -23.47
N GLU A 38 11.64 39.60 -23.40
CA GLU A 38 12.35 40.88 -23.20
C GLU A 38 13.18 40.88 -21.91
N ILE A 39 12.60 40.44 -20.78
CA ILE A 39 13.33 40.35 -19.50
C ILE A 39 14.53 39.40 -19.62
N ARG A 40 14.34 38.25 -20.29
CA ARG A 40 15.40 37.28 -20.52
C ARG A 40 16.51 37.87 -21.40
N ASP A 41 16.15 38.55 -22.48
CA ASP A 41 17.09 39.11 -23.46
C ASP A 41 17.91 40.27 -22.86
N GLU A 42 17.35 40.97 -21.88
CA GLU A 42 18.06 41.94 -21.03
C GLU A 42 18.97 41.28 -19.97
N GLY A 43 19.05 39.95 -19.91
CA GLY A 43 19.84 39.19 -18.94
C GLY A 43 19.17 39.02 -17.57
N GLY A 44 17.89 39.39 -17.45
CA GLY A 44 17.09 39.25 -16.23
C GLY A 44 16.37 37.90 -16.13
N ILE A 45 15.86 37.61 -14.92
CA ILE A 45 15.03 36.43 -14.67
C ILE A 45 13.55 36.85 -14.78
N PRO A 46 12.75 36.30 -15.72
CA PRO A 46 11.34 36.62 -15.87
C PRO A 46 10.50 36.02 -14.75
N THR A 47 10.51 36.71 -13.60
CA THR A 47 9.67 36.39 -12.44
C THR A 47 8.26 36.93 -12.60
N ILE A 48 7.29 36.35 -11.89
CA ILE A 48 5.89 36.81 -11.92
C ILE A 48 5.80 38.30 -11.57
N THR A 49 6.60 38.77 -10.60
CA THR A 49 6.67 40.17 -10.21
C THR A 49 7.24 41.06 -11.30
N ALA A 50 8.39 40.69 -11.89
CA ALA A 50 9.04 41.50 -12.94
C ALA A 50 8.16 41.67 -14.18
N VAL A 51 7.55 40.57 -14.62
CA VAL A 51 6.65 40.56 -15.79
C VAL A 51 5.39 41.38 -15.51
N ARG A 52 4.80 41.21 -14.32
CA ARG A 52 3.59 41.92 -13.91
C ARG A 52 3.84 43.41 -13.68
N ASP A 53 5.03 43.80 -13.23
CA ASP A 53 5.40 45.20 -13.04
C ASP A 53 5.52 45.93 -14.38
N ARG A 54 6.11 45.29 -15.40
CA ARG A 54 6.16 45.82 -16.79
C ARG A 54 4.78 45.93 -17.43
N LEU A 55 3.88 44.99 -17.14
CA LEU A 55 2.52 44.95 -17.67
C LEU A 55 1.50 45.78 -16.87
N GLY A 56 1.97 46.61 -15.92
CA GLY A 56 1.14 47.58 -15.21
C GLY A 56 0.25 46.98 -14.12
N LYS A 57 0.66 45.85 -13.52
CA LYS A 57 0.01 45.20 -12.36
C LYS A 57 -1.45 44.79 -12.54
N LYS A 58 -1.85 44.51 -13.80
CA LYS A 58 -3.20 44.03 -14.15
C LYS A 58 -3.26 42.50 -14.14
N GLY A 59 -4.41 41.92 -13.80
CA GLY A 59 -4.62 40.47 -13.77
C GLY A 59 -4.18 39.80 -12.46
N SER A 60 -4.61 38.55 -12.23
CA SER A 60 -4.26 37.79 -11.03
C SER A 60 -2.89 37.12 -11.16
N TYR A 61 -2.18 36.96 -10.04
CA TYR A 61 -0.90 36.24 -9.97
C TYR A 61 -0.98 34.81 -10.55
N SER A 62 -2.12 34.13 -10.37
CA SER A 62 -2.36 32.78 -10.90
C SER A 62 -2.28 32.73 -12.42
N THR A 63 -2.74 33.76 -13.12
CA THR A 63 -2.68 33.84 -14.58
C THR A 63 -1.25 33.97 -15.09
N TYR A 64 -0.45 34.85 -14.47
CA TYR A 64 0.98 34.97 -14.78
C TYR A 64 1.76 33.72 -14.43
N SER A 65 1.45 33.07 -13.31
CA SER A 65 2.09 31.81 -12.93
C SER A 65 1.88 30.73 -13.98
N ARG A 66 0.65 30.61 -14.50
CA ARG A 66 0.32 29.64 -15.56
C ARG A 66 1.08 29.96 -16.84
N TYR A 67 0.97 31.19 -17.34
CA TYR A 67 1.62 31.57 -18.60
C TYR A 67 3.15 31.55 -18.52
N LEU A 68 3.75 31.95 -17.39
CA LEU A 68 5.20 31.84 -17.23
C LEU A 68 5.69 30.40 -17.12
N GLN A 69 4.86 29.48 -16.60
CA GLN A 69 5.19 28.06 -16.64
C GLN A 69 5.18 27.55 -18.09
N GLU A 70 4.12 27.84 -18.84
CA GLU A 70 4.03 27.47 -20.26
C GLU A 70 5.18 28.07 -21.09
N TRP A 71 5.58 29.31 -20.78
CA TRP A 71 6.75 29.94 -21.39
C TRP A 71 8.02 29.17 -21.06
N ARG A 72 8.28 28.85 -19.79
CA ARG A 72 9.46 28.05 -19.37
C ARG A 72 9.52 26.70 -20.07
N ASP A 73 8.38 26.01 -20.18
CA ASP A 73 8.28 24.71 -20.84
C ASP A 73 8.61 24.81 -22.35
N THR A 74 8.33 25.97 -22.96
CA THR A 74 8.68 26.26 -24.37
C THR A 74 10.17 26.58 -24.53
N GLN A 75 10.80 27.23 -23.54
CA GLN A 75 12.21 27.60 -23.58
C GLN A 75 13.17 26.44 -23.31
N ASN A 76 12.72 25.39 -22.62
CA ASN A 76 13.52 24.22 -22.31
C ASN A 76 12.75 22.92 -22.62
N PRO A 77 12.54 22.58 -23.90
CA PRO A 77 12.00 21.27 -24.24
C PRO A 77 12.94 20.21 -23.67
N ALA A 78 12.42 19.36 -22.79
CA ALA A 78 13.21 18.30 -22.18
C ALA A 78 13.91 17.48 -23.28
N PRO A 79 15.24 17.33 -23.25
CA PRO A 79 15.95 16.61 -24.29
C PRO A 79 15.45 15.16 -24.34
N THR A 80 14.92 14.74 -25.49
CA THR A 80 14.60 13.33 -25.74
C THR A 80 15.92 12.56 -25.85
N PRO A 81 16.20 11.57 -24.99
CA PRO A 81 17.42 10.79 -25.08
C PRO A 81 17.46 10.02 -26.41
N PRO A 82 18.66 9.82 -27.00
CA PRO A 82 18.79 9.02 -28.21
C PRO A 82 18.32 7.58 -27.99
N PRO A 83 17.82 6.90 -29.03
CA PRO A 83 17.37 5.52 -28.91
C PRO A 83 18.52 4.62 -28.44
N THR A 84 18.27 3.81 -27.41
CA THR A 84 19.24 2.82 -26.92
C THR A 84 19.55 1.78 -28.00
N PRO A 85 20.82 1.41 -28.23
CA PRO A 85 21.17 0.38 -29.19
C PRO A 85 20.47 -0.96 -28.88
N ASP A 86 20.04 -1.68 -29.92
CA ASP A 86 19.33 -2.96 -29.79
C ASP A 86 20.15 -4.02 -29.04
N SER A 87 21.47 -4.00 -29.20
CA SER A 87 22.39 -4.90 -28.49
C SER A 87 22.31 -4.73 -26.98
N VAL A 88 22.30 -3.48 -26.49
CA VAL A 88 22.18 -3.15 -25.07
C VAL A 88 20.81 -3.59 -24.55
N SER A 89 19.75 -3.32 -25.30
CA SER A 89 18.40 -3.73 -24.95
C SER A 89 18.25 -5.27 -24.89
N ALA A 90 18.90 -6.00 -25.81
CA ALA A 90 18.89 -7.46 -25.81
C ALA A 90 19.64 -8.06 -24.61
N ILE A 91 20.78 -7.47 -24.23
CA ILE A 91 21.54 -7.89 -23.04
C ILE A 91 20.72 -7.63 -21.77
N ALA A 92 20.12 -6.44 -21.65
CA ALA A 92 19.28 -6.09 -20.51
C ALA A 92 18.10 -7.07 -20.35
N ARG A 93 17.42 -7.42 -21.46
CA ARG A 93 16.35 -8.43 -21.45
C ARG A 93 16.83 -9.79 -20.97
N ARG A 94 17.99 -10.26 -21.47
CA ARG A 94 18.55 -11.56 -21.05
C ARG A 94 18.92 -11.57 -19.58
N LEU A 95 19.59 -10.53 -19.11
CA LEU A 95 19.97 -10.40 -17.70
C LEU A 95 18.73 -10.36 -16.81
N TRP A 96 17.71 -9.60 -17.21
CA TRP A 96 16.43 -9.54 -16.51
C TRP A 96 15.74 -10.90 -16.45
N SER A 97 15.64 -11.60 -17.58
CA SER A 97 15.03 -12.93 -17.64
C SER A 97 15.77 -13.93 -16.76
N GLU A 98 17.10 -13.90 -16.74
CA GLU A 98 17.89 -14.81 -15.92
C GLU A 98 17.78 -14.49 -14.42
N ALA A 99 17.84 -13.21 -14.05
CA ALA A 99 17.61 -12.78 -12.68
C ALA A 99 16.21 -13.17 -12.19
N TRP A 100 15.19 -12.99 -13.03
CA TRP A 100 13.83 -13.40 -12.73
C TRP A 100 13.70 -14.91 -12.58
N ARG A 101 14.34 -15.69 -13.46
CA ARG A 101 14.35 -17.15 -13.39
C ARG A 101 14.93 -17.64 -12.07
N LEU A 102 16.08 -17.11 -11.67
CA LEU A 102 16.73 -17.47 -10.40
C LEU A 102 15.89 -17.08 -9.19
N ALA A 103 15.29 -15.88 -9.21
CA ALA A 103 14.41 -15.43 -8.13
C ALA A 103 13.13 -16.28 -8.03
N ALA A 104 12.56 -16.67 -9.18
CA ALA A 104 11.39 -17.54 -9.23
C ALA A 104 11.70 -18.96 -8.75
N GLU A 105 12.89 -19.48 -9.07
CA GLU A 105 13.38 -20.77 -8.61
C GLU A 105 13.53 -20.79 -7.08
N GLU A 106 14.22 -19.81 -6.50
CA GLU A 106 14.36 -19.70 -5.04
C GLU A 106 12.99 -19.61 -4.35
N LEU A 107 12.09 -18.76 -4.87
CA LEU A 107 10.74 -18.61 -4.33
C LEU A 107 9.95 -19.93 -4.37
N GLU A 108 10.07 -20.69 -5.44
CA GLU A 108 9.39 -21.98 -5.58
C GLU A 108 9.94 -23.02 -4.59
N THR A 109 11.27 -23.06 -4.39
CA THR A 109 11.86 -23.96 -3.39
C THR A 109 11.38 -23.63 -1.97
N GLU A 110 11.30 -22.34 -1.63
CA GLU A 110 10.84 -21.91 -0.31
C GLU A 110 9.35 -22.22 -0.10
N LYS A 111 8.51 -21.97 -1.12
CA LYS A 111 7.09 -22.39 -1.10
C LYS A 111 6.95 -23.89 -0.88
N GLN A 112 7.77 -24.71 -1.54
CA GLN A 112 7.72 -26.15 -1.37
C GLN A 112 8.15 -26.58 0.03
N LYS A 113 9.16 -25.95 0.64
CA LYS A 113 9.55 -26.21 2.03
C LYS A 113 8.41 -25.85 2.99
N TRP A 114 7.84 -24.66 2.84
CA TRP A 114 6.71 -24.19 3.64
C TRP A 114 5.49 -25.10 3.54
N GLU A 115 5.13 -25.54 2.33
CA GLU A 115 4.00 -26.46 2.15
C GLU A 115 4.29 -27.85 2.74
N LYS A 116 5.54 -28.33 2.70
CA LYS A 116 5.93 -29.57 3.37
C LYS A 116 5.81 -29.45 4.89
N GLU A 117 6.35 -28.38 5.47
CA GLU A 117 6.27 -28.10 6.91
C GLU A 117 4.82 -27.97 7.37
N LYS A 118 4.02 -27.19 6.65
CA LYS A 118 2.58 -27.03 6.93
C LYS A 118 1.80 -28.35 6.87
N LYS A 119 2.15 -29.25 5.94
CA LYS A 119 1.58 -30.59 5.89
C LYS A 119 1.99 -31.42 7.10
N LEU A 120 3.26 -31.35 7.51
CA LEU A 120 3.76 -32.04 8.70
C LEU A 120 3.04 -31.57 9.97
N LEU A 121 2.95 -30.25 10.18
CA LEU A 121 2.23 -29.69 11.33
C LEU A 121 0.76 -30.09 11.35
N ARG A 122 0.09 -30.16 10.19
CA ARG A 122 -1.29 -30.63 10.11
C ARG A 122 -1.44 -32.09 10.52
N LEU A 123 -0.50 -32.94 10.12
CA LEU A 123 -0.49 -34.35 10.53
C LEU A 123 -0.24 -34.48 12.03
N GLU A 124 0.69 -33.71 12.58
CA GLU A 124 0.97 -33.69 14.02
C GLU A 124 -0.24 -33.21 14.83
N LEU A 125 -0.90 -32.12 14.41
CA LEU A 125 -2.14 -31.65 15.03
C LEU A 125 -3.25 -32.70 14.99
N HIS A 126 -3.37 -33.41 13.86
CA HIS A 126 -4.36 -34.48 13.73
C HIS A 126 -4.07 -35.65 14.68
N ASN A 127 -2.82 -36.08 14.76
CA ASN A 127 -2.41 -37.14 15.68
C ASN A 127 -2.64 -36.74 17.14
N LEU A 128 -2.26 -35.52 17.51
CA LEU A 128 -2.47 -35.02 18.87
C LEU A 128 -3.96 -34.90 19.21
N ALA A 129 -4.82 -34.58 18.24
CA ALA A 129 -6.27 -34.59 18.44
C ALA A 129 -6.79 -36.01 18.74
N ILE A 130 -6.32 -37.02 18.00
CA ILE A 130 -6.65 -38.43 18.25
C ILE A 130 -6.17 -38.85 19.66
N GLU A 131 -4.93 -38.53 20.01
CA GLU A 131 -4.38 -38.84 21.34
C GLU A 131 -5.17 -38.18 22.47
N LEU A 132 -5.60 -36.94 22.27
CA LEU A 132 -6.45 -36.22 23.22
C LEU A 132 -7.80 -36.91 23.39
N ASP A 133 -8.42 -37.36 22.31
CA ASP A 133 -9.72 -38.05 22.37
C ASP A 133 -9.59 -39.42 23.05
N HIS A 134 -8.54 -40.19 22.76
CA HIS A 134 -8.25 -41.43 23.50
C HIS A 134 -8.01 -41.17 25.00
N CYS A 135 -7.27 -40.11 25.36
CA CYS A 135 -7.06 -39.73 26.76
C CYS A 135 -8.37 -39.36 27.45
N LYS A 136 -9.27 -38.62 26.77
CA LYS A 136 -10.59 -38.27 27.32
C LYS A 136 -11.46 -39.51 27.52
N GLU A 137 -11.45 -40.44 26.58
CA GLU A 137 -12.19 -41.71 26.70
C GLU A 137 -11.67 -42.54 27.88
N ALA A 138 -10.34 -42.69 28.01
CA ALA A 138 -9.74 -43.40 29.13
C ALA A 138 -10.03 -42.74 30.50
N LEU A 139 -10.00 -41.40 30.55
CA LEU A 139 -10.39 -40.65 31.74
C LEU A 139 -11.86 -40.90 32.09
N HIS A 140 -12.75 -40.82 31.10
CA HIS A 140 -14.17 -41.07 31.29
C HIS A 140 -14.42 -42.48 31.81
N GLU A 141 -13.75 -43.50 31.26
CA GLU A 141 -13.85 -44.86 31.76
C GLU A 141 -13.38 -45.00 33.22
N SER A 142 -12.28 -44.34 33.59
CA SER A 142 -11.77 -44.34 34.97
C SER A 142 -12.79 -43.73 35.92
N GLU A 143 -13.36 -42.57 35.58
CA GLU A 143 -14.39 -41.92 36.38
C GLU A 143 -15.63 -42.82 36.54
N GLN A 144 -16.06 -43.52 35.47
CA GLN A 144 -17.19 -44.45 35.55
C GLN A 144 -16.88 -45.65 36.46
N ARG A 145 -15.65 -46.17 36.44
CA ARG A 145 -15.22 -47.25 37.34
C ARG A 145 -15.21 -46.78 38.79
N GLU A 146 -14.69 -45.58 39.06
CA GLU A 146 -14.71 -44.97 40.40
C GLU A 146 -16.13 -44.76 40.92
N ARG A 147 -17.04 -44.21 40.10
CA ARG A 147 -18.45 -44.03 40.47
C ARG A 147 -19.11 -45.36 40.83
N LYS A 148 -18.91 -46.40 40.03
CA LYS A 148 -19.44 -47.75 40.30
C LYS A 148 -18.85 -48.35 41.58
N ALA A 149 -17.56 -48.17 41.82
CA ALA A 149 -16.90 -48.64 43.03
C ALA A 149 -17.44 -47.93 44.29
N LEU A 150 -17.65 -46.61 44.23
CA LEU A 150 -18.26 -45.83 45.31
C LEU A 150 -19.71 -46.27 45.58
N GLU A 151 -20.50 -46.53 44.54
CA GLU A 151 -21.87 -47.03 44.68
C GLU A 151 -21.90 -48.41 45.36
N GLN A 152 -21.02 -49.33 44.94
CA GLN A 152 -20.89 -50.64 45.57
C GLN A 152 -20.43 -50.54 47.03
N ALA A 153 -19.45 -49.69 47.33
CA ALA A 153 -18.97 -49.45 48.69
C ALA A 153 -20.09 -48.91 49.59
N SER A 154 -20.87 -47.93 49.10
CA SER A 154 -22.04 -47.39 49.80
C SER A 154 -23.09 -48.47 50.07
N LYS A 155 -23.38 -49.33 49.08
CA LYS A 155 -24.32 -50.45 49.26
C LYS A 155 -23.85 -51.45 50.31
N LEU A 156 -22.58 -51.82 50.29
CA LEU A 156 -21.99 -52.72 51.29
C LEU A 156 -22.02 -52.10 52.68
N GLN A 157 -21.73 -50.80 52.80
CA GLN A 157 -21.84 -50.07 54.06
C GLN A 157 -23.28 -50.11 54.60
N GLY A 158 -24.28 -49.85 53.77
CA GLY A 158 -25.69 -49.95 54.18
C GLY A 158 -26.08 -51.37 54.62
N MET A 159 -25.55 -52.42 53.97
CA MET A 159 -25.77 -53.81 54.42
C MET A 159 -25.10 -54.09 55.77
N LEU A 160 -23.90 -53.56 56.00
CA LEU A 160 -23.18 -53.70 57.27
C LEU A 160 -23.98 -53.03 58.40
N ASP A 161 -24.48 -51.82 58.18
CA ASP A 161 -25.26 -51.06 59.17
C ASP A 161 -26.54 -51.81 59.57
N VAL A 162 -27.23 -52.44 58.61
CA VAL A 162 -28.41 -53.28 58.88
C VAL A 162 -28.05 -54.51 59.72
N LEU A 163 -26.94 -55.18 59.42
CA LEU A 163 -26.47 -56.33 60.20
C LEU A 163 -26.04 -55.93 61.62
N GLN A 164 -25.44 -54.74 61.79
CA GLN A 164 -25.03 -54.23 63.09
C GLN A 164 -26.22 -53.72 63.92
N GLY A 165 -27.23 -53.10 63.30
CA GLY A 165 -28.47 -52.69 63.95
C GLY A 165 -29.39 -53.85 64.36
N GLY A 166 -29.15 -55.06 63.87
CA GLY A 166 -29.88 -56.28 64.21
C GLY A 166 -29.38 -57.05 65.44
N LYS A 167 -28.35 -56.56 66.15
CA LYS A 167 -27.88 -57.22 67.39
C LYS A 167 -28.77 -56.78 68.57
N PRO A 168 -29.60 -57.66 69.17
CA PRO A 168 -30.43 -57.25 70.29
C PRO A 168 -29.55 -56.91 71.49
N GLU A 169 -29.72 -55.70 72.04
CA GLU A 169 -29.32 -55.42 73.42
C GLU A 169 -29.96 -56.49 74.30
N THR A 170 -29.15 -57.38 74.84
CA THR A 170 -29.59 -58.36 75.82
C THR A 170 -29.78 -57.59 77.13
N PRO A 171 -31.01 -57.41 77.65
CA PRO A 171 -31.18 -56.68 78.88
C PRO A 171 -30.55 -57.49 80.02
N GLY A 172 -29.66 -56.82 80.75
CA GLY A 172 -28.92 -57.38 81.86
C GLY A 172 -29.82 -58.13 82.84
N ARG A 173 -29.43 -59.37 83.12
CA ARG A 173 -29.99 -60.25 84.15
C ARG A 173 -29.94 -59.52 85.50
N LYS A 174 -31.08 -59.01 85.99
CA LYS A 174 -31.21 -58.57 87.38
C LYS A 174 -31.12 -59.80 88.28
N SER A 175 -30.06 -59.85 89.06
CA SER A 175 -29.88 -60.75 90.19
C SER A 175 -30.82 -60.36 91.34
N SER A 176 -31.68 -61.27 91.76
CA SER A 176 -32.19 -61.40 93.12
C SER A 176 -32.58 -62.84 93.36
#